data_AF-A0A3S3ERV7-F1
#
_entry.id   AF-A0A3S3ERV7-F1
#
_cell.length_a   1.000
_cell.length_b   1.000
_cell.length_c   1.000
_cell.angle_alpha   90.00
_cell.angle_beta   90.00
_cell.angle_gamma   90.00
#
_symmetry.space_group_name_H-M   'P 1'
#
loop_
_entity.id
_entity.type
_entity.pdbx_description
1 polymer ?
#
loop_
_entity_poly.entity_id
_entity_poly.type
_entity_poly.pdbx_seq_one_letter_code
_entity_poly.pdbx_strand_id
1 'polypeptide(L)'
;RKCHLNTCPVGVATQDPVLRKRFKGTPEHVINFFFYVAEEVRALLAEMGYTHLDQIIGDTELLEKRALIQHWKARGLDFSRMFFKPDAPHEAVHWTERQKHPIDDVLDRKLIELAKPALEARQPVSIELPIR
;
A
#
# COMPACT_ATOMS: atom_id res chain seq x y z
N ARG A 1 -13.69 8.63 -19.99
CA ARG A 1 -12.97 7.42 -19.50
C ARG A 1 -13.72 6.20 -20.04
N LYS A 2 -13.06 5.26 -20.74
CA LYS A 2 -13.73 4.15 -21.46
C LYS A 2 -13.18 2.76 -21.10
N CYS A 3 -12.54 2.62 -19.93
CA CYS A 3 -11.84 1.38 -19.55
C CYS A 3 -12.77 0.15 -19.56
N HIS A 4 -14.02 0.32 -19.16
CA HIS A 4 -15.04 -0.74 -19.13
C HIS A 4 -15.51 -1.19 -20.53
N LEU A 5 -15.20 -0.45 -21.60
CA LEU A 5 -15.67 -0.73 -22.96
C LEU A 5 -14.68 -1.54 -23.80
N ASN A 6 -13.57 -2.01 -23.23
CA ASN A 6 -12.50 -2.74 -23.93
C ASN A 6 -11.89 -1.98 -25.13
N THR A 7 -12.12 -0.67 -25.26
CA THR A 7 -11.74 0.16 -26.41
C THR A 7 -10.63 1.16 -26.06
N CYS A 8 -9.70 0.78 -25.19
CA CYS A 8 -8.58 1.65 -24.80
C CYS A 8 -7.70 1.96 -26.02
N PRO A 9 -7.62 3.23 -26.46
CA PRO A 9 -6.94 3.58 -27.71
C PRO A 9 -5.42 3.42 -27.64
N VAL A 10 -4.88 3.36 -26.41
CA VAL A 10 -3.44 3.29 -26.11
C VAL A 10 -3.00 1.91 -25.59
N GLY A 11 -3.89 0.91 -25.62
CA GLY A 11 -3.53 -0.47 -25.28
C GLY A 11 -3.35 -0.76 -23.78
N VAL A 12 -3.80 0.13 -22.88
CA VAL A 12 -3.67 -0.04 -21.42
C VAL A 12 -4.79 -0.92 -20.86
N ALA A 13 -6.05 -0.50 -21.00
CA ALA A 13 -7.22 -1.20 -20.45
C ALA A 13 -8.04 -1.88 -21.57
N THR A 14 -7.44 -2.85 -22.26
CA THR A 14 -8.08 -3.61 -23.34
C THR A 14 -7.45 -4.99 -23.51
N GLN A 15 -8.26 -5.97 -23.88
CA GLN A 15 -7.84 -7.33 -24.26
C GLN A 15 -7.81 -7.52 -25.79
N ASP A 16 -8.30 -6.55 -26.56
CA ASP A 16 -8.25 -6.58 -28.02
C ASP A 16 -6.79 -6.64 -28.52
N PRO A 17 -6.39 -7.67 -29.29
CA PRO A 17 -5.00 -7.84 -29.74
C PRO A 17 -4.47 -6.69 -30.61
N VAL A 18 -5.33 -6.03 -31.40
CA VAL A 18 -4.98 -4.90 -32.24
C VAL A 18 -4.72 -3.66 -31.39
N LEU A 19 -5.55 -3.42 -30.38
CA LEU A 19 -5.38 -2.28 -29.47
C LEU A 19 -4.22 -2.49 -28.50
N ARG A 20 -3.98 -3.72 -28.01
CA ARG A 20 -2.84 -4.04 -27.13
C ARG A 20 -1.48 -3.75 -27.79
N LYS A 21 -1.34 -3.98 -29.09
CA LYS A 21 -0.11 -3.63 -29.86
C LYS A 21 0.22 -2.13 -29.84
N ARG A 22 -0.73 -1.27 -29.44
CA ARG A 22 -0.52 0.18 -29.32
C ARG A 22 0.14 0.58 -28.00
N PHE A 23 0.27 -0.33 -27.03
CA PHE A 23 0.95 -0.02 -25.77
C PHE A 23 2.44 0.25 -26.01
N LYS A 24 2.90 1.43 -25.62
CA LYS A 24 4.30 1.88 -25.72
C LYS A 24 4.97 2.08 -24.36
N GLY A 25 4.27 1.75 -23.27
CA GLY A 25 4.82 1.88 -21.94
C GLY A 25 5.96 0.89 -21.74
N THR A 26 7.02 1.34 -21.10
CA THR A 26 8.13 0.49 -20.67
C THR A 26 8.25 0.54 -19.14
N PRO A 27 8.86 -0.46 -18.49
CA PRO A 27 9.10 -0.43 -17.06
C PRO A 27 9.80 0.85 -16.59
N GLU A 28 10.73 1.37 -17.40
CA GLU A 28 11.51 2.58 -17.11
C GLU A 28 10.62 3.81 -16.93
N HIS A 29 9.51 3.93 -17.65
CA HIS A 29 8.60 5.06 -17.48
C HIS A 29 8.01 5.11 -16.06
N VAL A 30 7.68 3.95 -15.48
CA VAL A 30 7.12 3.85 -14.11
C VAL A 30 8.22 4.04 -13.06
N ILE A 31 9.40 3.45 -13.30
CA ILE A 31 10.57 3.65 -12.46
C ILE A 31 10.93 5.13 -12.35
N ASN A 32 11.03 5.83 -13.49
CA ASN A 32 11.35 7.26 -13.53
C ASN A 32 10.28 8.10 -12.84
N PHE A 33 8.99 7.77 -13.01
CA PHE A 33 7.92 8.42 -12.28
C PHE A 33 8.12 8.32 -10.76
N PHE A 34 8.40 7.13 -10.23
CA PHE A 34 8.63 6.96 -8.81
C PHE A 34 9.92 7.62 -8.32
N PHE A 35 10.97 7.67 -9.14
CA PHE A 35 12.15 8.48 -8.82
C PHE A 35 11.81 9.96 -8.68
N TYR A 36 11.04 10.54 -9.60
CA TYR A 36 10.63 11.94 -9.48
C TYR A 36 9.76 12.20 -8.24
N VAL A 37 8.81 11.31 -7.94
CA VAL A 37 8.01 11.41 -6.71
C VAL A 37 8.88 11.31 -5.46
N ALA A 38 9.83 10.37 -5.43
CA ALA A 38 10.73 10.19 -4.28
C ALA A 38 11.67 11.39 -4.10
N GLU A 39 12.20 11.95 -5.19
CA GLU A 39 13.05 13.15 -5.14
C GLU A 39 12.28 14.38 -4.64
N GLU A 40 11.03 14.57 -5.09
CA GLU A 40 10.17 15.65 -4.59
C GLU A 40 9.88 15.48 -3.09
N VAL A 41 9.56 14.26 -2.65
CA VAL A 41 9.38 13.95 -1.22
C VAL A 41 10.64 14.26 -0.42
N ARG A 42 11.82 13.89 -0.92
CA ARG A 42 13.11 14.19 -0.26
C ARG A 42 13.37 15.69 -0.17
N ALA A 43 13.05 16.45 -1.21
CA ALA A 43 13.19 17.91 -1.19
C ALA A 43 12.27 18.55 -0.14
N LEU A 44 11.00 18.12 -0.06
CA LEU A 44 10.04 18.59 0.94
C LEU A 44 10.48 18.23 2.37
N LEU A 45 10.98 17.02 2.59
CA LEU A 45 11.52 16.61 3.89
C LEU A 45 12.69 17.52 4.29
N ALA A 46 13.62 17.78 3.38
CA ALA A 46 14.76 18.66 3.63
C ALA A 46 14.35 20.11 3.92
N GLU A 47 13.36 20.64 3.19
CA GLU A 47 12.78 21.98 3.44
C GLU A 47 12.20 22.10 4.85
N MET A 48 11.57 21.04 5.34
CA MET A 48 11.02 20.96 6.70
C MET A 48 12.05 20.58 7.77
N GLY A 49 13.29 20.24 7.39
CA GLY A 49 14.36 19.87 8.32
C GLY A 49 14.40 18.38 8.74
N TYR A 50 13.73 17.50 8.00
CA TYR A 50 13.70 16.05 8.25
C TYR A 50 14.56 15.28 7.26
N THR A 51 15.02 14.11 7.69
CA THR A 51 15.92 13.23 6.92
C THR A 51 15.24 11.95 6.46
N HIS A 52 14.18 11.54 7.16
CA HIS A 52 13.45 10.31 6.90
C HIS A 52 11.93 10.59 6.99
N LEU A 53 11.15 9.85 6.20
CA LEU A 53 9.70 10.04 6.12
C LEU A 53 8.98 9.63 7.41
N ASP A 54 9.46 8.60 8.09
CA ASP A 54 8.94 8.10 9.37
C ASP A 54 8.93 9.16 10.47
N GLN A 55 9.84 10.13 10.42
CA GLN A 55 9.90 11.25 11.37
C GLN A 55 8.70 12.19 11.31
N ILE A 56 7.90 12.14 10.24
CA ILE A 56 6.75 13.04 10.04
C ILE A 56 5.41 12.30 9.89
N ILE A 57 5.42 10.96 9.88
CA ILE A 57 4.18 10.17 9.77
C ILE A 57 3.36 10.35 11.05
N GLY A 58 2.15 10.88 10.90
CA GLY A 58 1.23 11.12 12.02
C GLY A 58 1.33 12.53 12.63
N ASP A 59 2.31 13.34 12.24
CA ASP A 59 2.49 14.71 12.74
C ASP A 59 1.59 15.71 12.03
N THR A 60 0.31 15.73 12.42
CA THR A 60 -0.68 16.67 11.91
C THR A 60 -0.37 18.14 12.23
N GLU A 61 0.52 18.40 13.18
CA GLU A 61 1.00 19.73 13.56
C GLU A 61 1.86 20.39 12.48
N LEU A 62 2.43 19.61 11.56
CA LEU A 62 3.17 20.11 10.40
C LEU A 62 2.25 20.67 9.30
N LEU A 63 0.94 20.47 9.43
CA LEU A 63 -0.05 20.92 8.46
C LEU A 63 -0.65 22.25 8.93
N GLU A 64 -0.69 23.22 8.02
CA GLU A 64 -1.43 24.48 8.23
C GLU A 64 -2.58 24.59 7.24
N LYS A 65 -3.70 25.16 7.71
CA LYS A 65 -4.80 25.54 6.83
C LYS A 65 -4.43 26.87 6.18
N ARG A 66 -4.32 26.91 4.85
CA ARG A 66 -4.23 28.20 4.16
C ARG A 66 -5.50 29.01 4.47
N ALA A 67 -5.33 30.17 5.09
CA ALA A 67 -6.43 31.08 5.46
C ALA A 67 -7.24 31.64 4.26
N LEU A 68 -6.89 31.25 3.03
CA LEU A 68 -7.36 31.86 1.80
C LEU A 68 -7.74 30.82 0.75
N ILE A 69 -8.98 30.37 0.85
CA ILE A 69 -9.92 30.71 -0.21
C ILE A 69 -11.14 31.27 0.51
N GLN A 70 -11.43 32.57 0.38
CA GLN A 70 -12.74 33.11 0.77
C GLN A 70 -13.83 32.60 -0.20
N HIS A 71 -13.83 31.28 -0.45
CA HIS A 71 -14.82 30.62 -1.25
C HIS A 71 -16.00 30.33 -0.35
N TRP A 72 -17.17 30.79 -0.75
CA TRP A 72 -18.41 30.60 0.02
C TRP A 72 -18.70 29.13 0.34
N LYS A 73 -18.30 28.19 -0.53
CA LYS A 73 -18.44 26.72 -0.29
C LYS A 73 -17.51 26.15 0.78
N ALA A 74 -16.43 26.86 1.12
CA ALA A 74 -15.51 26.42 2.17
C ALA A 74 -15.98 26.84 3.57
N ARG A 75 -16.99 27.72 3.66
CA ARG A 75 -17.57 28.14 4.94
C ARG A 75 -18.23 26.94 5.62
N GLY A 76 -17.82 26.66 6.86
CA GLY A 76 -18.36 25.57 7.67
C GLY A 76 -17.66 24.22 7.50
N LEU A 77 -16.57 24.14 6.73
CA LEU A 77 -15.73 22.94 6.73
C LEU A 77 -15.01 22.80 8.06
N ASP A 78 -15.34 21.74 8.80
CA ASP A 78 -14.63 21.34 10.01
C ASP A 78 -13.58 20.27 9.67
N PHE A 79 -12.32 20.61 9.91
CA PHE A 79 -11.19 19.70 9.72
C PHE A 79 -10.69 19.08 11.04
N SER A 80 -11.36 19.30 12.17
CA SER A 80 -10.98 18.77 13.48
C SER A 80 -10.58 17.29 13.44
N ARG A 81 -11.35 16.46 12.72
CA ARG A 81 -11.09 15.02 12.54
C ARG A 81 -9.85 14.70 11.72
N MET A 82 -9.46 15.57 10.78
CA MET A 82 -8.28 15.37 9.93
C MET A 82 -6.99 15.79 10.66
N PHE A 83 -7.08 16.80 11.54
CA PHE A 83 -5.95 17.28 12.33
C PHE A 83 -5.83 16.58 13.70
N PHE A 84 -6.74 15.66 14.02
CA PHE A 84 -6.71 14.93 15.28
C PHE A 84 -5.41 14.12 15.43
N LYS A 85 -4.67 14.38 16.50
CA LYS A 85 -3.47 13.63 16.90
C LYS A 85 -3.81 12.79 18.14
N PRO A 86 -3.72 11.45 18.06
CA PRO A 86 -3.87 10.60 19.23
C PRO A 86 -2.81 10.90 20.30
N ASP A 87 -3.19 10.81 21.56
CA ASP A 87 -2.24 10.86 22.67
C ASP A 87 -1.54 9.50 22.80
N ALA A 88 -0.45 9.34 22.06
CA ALA A 88 0.36 8.13 22.02
C ALA A 88 1.82 8.47 21.65
N PRO A 89 2.79 7.64 22.05
CA PRO A 89 4.16 7.75 21.57
C PRO A 89 4.24 7.71 20.03
N HIS A 90 5.28 8.32 19.46
CA HIS A 90 5.45 8.40 18.00
C HIS A 90 5.44 7.00 17.35
N GLU A 91 6.07 6.03 17.99
CA GLU A 91 6.20 4.64 17.54
C GLU A 91 4.86 3.90 17.48
N ALA A 92 3.84 4.39 18.20
CA ALA A 92 2.50 3.84 18.21
C ALA A 92 1.58 4.48 17.16
N VAL A 93 1.97 5.62 16.57
CA VAL A 93 1.17 6.33 15.54
C VAL A 93 1.65 6.04 14.11
N HIS A 94 2.75 5.31 13.95
CA HIS A 94 3.21 4.83 12.64
C HIS A 94 3.52 3.34 12.67
N TRP A 95 3.70 2.76 11.47
CA TRP A 95 3.96 1.34 11.32
C TRP A 95 5.40 0.99 11.75
N THR A 96 5.54 0.32 12.89
CA THR A 96 6.83 -0.08 13.48
C THR A 96 7.04 -1.59 13.57
N GLU A 97 5.96 -2.38 13.43
CA GLU A 97 6.00 -3.84 13.58
C GLU A 97 5.28 -4.58 12.45
N ARG A 98 5.75 -5.79 12.13
CA ARG A 98 5.06 -6.66 11.17
C ARG A 98 3.79 -7.24 11.80
N GLN A 99 2.77 -7.39 10.97
CA GLN A 99 1.56 -8.10 11.37
C GLN A 99 1.90 -9.53 11.82
N LYS A 100 1.66 -9.84 13.10
CA LYS A 100 1.75 -11.21 13.62
C LYS A 100 0.43 -11.93 13.35
N HIS A 101 0.46 -12.90 12.46
CA HIS A 101 -0.67 -13.81 12.26
C HIS A 101 -0.62 -14.93 13.32
N PRO A 102 -1.73 -15.24 14.02
CA PRO A 102 -1.77 -16.31 15.02
C PRO A 102 -1.85 -17.70 14.36
N ILE A 103 -0.94 -17.98 13.43
CA ILE A 103 -0.87 -19.22 12.65
C ILE A 103 0.36 -20.03 13.01
N ASP A 104 1.05 -19.67 14.09
CA ASP A 104 2.30 -20.34 14.45
C ASP A 104 2.06 -21.76 14.96
N ASP A 105 0.96 -21.96 15.67
CA ASP A 105 0.62 -23.21 16.36
C ASP A 105 -0.63 -23.90 15.78
N VAL A 106 -1.05 -23.54 14.57
CA VAL A 106 -2.22 -24.17 13.92
C VAL A 106 -1.91 -25.60 13.50
N LEU A 107 -2.93 -26.46 13.60
CA LEU A 107 -2.83 -27.89 13.26
C LEU A 107 -2.29 -28.12 11.83
N ASP A 108 -2.65 -27.25 10.89
CA ASP A 108 -2.21 -27.29 9.51
C ASP A 108 -0.68 -27.30 9.36
N ARG A 109 0.08 -26.64 10.25
CA ARG A 109 1.55 -26.70 10.18
C ARG A 109 2.05 -28.13 10.38
N LYS A 110 1.47 -28.85 11.33
CA LYS A 110 1.79 -30.27 11.58
C LYS A 110 1.30 -31.16 10.42
N LEU A 111 0.12 -30.88 9.86
CA LEU A 111 -0.39 -31.61 8.70
C LEU A 111 0.52 -31.44 7.48
N ILE A 112 1.02 -30.23 7.21
CA ILE A 112 1.96 -29.94 6.11
C ILE A 112 3.27 -30.71 6.31
N GLU A 113 3.82 -30.74 7.52
CA GLU A 113 5.03 -31.51 7.82
C GLU A 113 4.85 -33.01 7.57
N LEU A 114 3.74 -33.59 8.03
CA LEU A 114 3.41 -35.00 7.82
C LEU A 114 3.11 -35.32 6.35
N ALA A 115 2.62 -34.34 5.58
CA ALA A 115 2.31 -34.48 4.16
C ALA A 115 3.52 -34.29 3.23
N LYS A 116 4.74 -34.05 3.74
CA LYS A 116 5.95 -33.88 2.91
C LYS A 116 6.15 -34.97 1.84
N PRO A 117 5.96 -36.28 2.12
CA PRO A 117 6.10 -37.32 1.09
C PRO A 117 5.12 -37.14 -0.09
N ALA A 118 3.92 -36.65 0.17
CA ALA A 118 2.95 -36.34 -0.88
C ALA A 118 3.35 -35.09 -1.66
N LEU A 119 3.84 -34.06 -0.98
CA LEU A 119 4.22 -32.78 -1.60
C LEU A 119 5.48 -32.89 -2.46
N GLU A 120 6.48 -33.64 -1.99
CA GLU A 120 7.80 -33.71 -2.63
C GLU A 120 7.92 -34.90 -3.59
N ALA A 121 7.34 -36.05 -3.22
CA ALA A 121 7.50 -37.30 -3.96
C ALA A 121 6.20 -37.85 -4.57
N ARG A 122 5.07 -37.11 -4.43
CA ARG A 122 3.73 -37.52 -4.93
C ARG A 122 3.27 -38.89 -4.39
N GLN A 123 3.71 -39.24 -3.19
CA GLN A 123 3.32 -40.48 -2.53
C GLN A 123 1.97 -40.30 -1.80
N PRO A 124 1.06 -41.28 -1.84
CA PRO A 124 -0.16 -41.24 -1.03
C PRO A 124 0.20 -41.20 0.46
N VAL A 125 -0.43 -40.28 1.21
CA VAL A 125 -0.30 -40.17 2.67
C VAL A 125 -1.69 -40.22 3.30
N SER A 126 -1.80 -40.89 4.46
CA SER A 126 -2.98 -40.86 5.33
C SER A 126 -2.53 -40.37 6.70
N ILE A 127 -3.21 -39.37 7.25
CA ILE A 127 -2.83 -38.70 8.50
C ILE A 127 -4.06 -38.64 9.41
N GLU A 128 -3.94 -39.22 10.61
CA GLU A 128 -4.96 -39.16 11.65
C GLU A 128 -4.43 -38.37 12.85
N LEU A 129 -5.13 -37.32 13.25
CA LEU A 129 -4.78 -36.47 14.39
C LEU A 129 -6.05 -36.09 15.17
N PRO A 130 -5.97 -35.96 16.51
CA PRO A 130 -7.08 -35.45 17.30
C PRO A 130 -7.34 -33.97 17.01
N ILE A 131 -8.61 -33.58 16.92
CA ILE A 131 -9.06 -32.19 16.84
C ILE A 131 -9.34 -31.70 18.27
N ARG A 132 -8.95 -30.46 18.58
CA ARG A 132 -9.18 -29.81 19.88
C ARG A 132 -10.18 -28.67 19.74
#